data_AF-A0A943B9J7-F1
#
_entry.id   AF-A0A943B9J7-F1
#
_cell.length_a   1.000
_cell.length_b   1.000
_cell.length_c   1.000
_cell.angle_alpha   90.00
_cell.angle_beta   90.00
_cell.angle_gamma   90.00
#
_symmetry.space_group_name_H-M   'P 1'
#
loop_
_entity.id
_entity.type
_entity.pdbx_description
1 polymer ?
#
loop_
_entity_poly.entity_id
_entity_poly.type
_entity_poly.pdbx_seq_one_letter_code
_entity_poly.pdbx_strand_id
1 'polypeptide(L)'
;MSIDDRKIKILQAIINDYIVTGEPVGSRTIAKKYDLGIGSATIRNEMADLEEMGYLEQPHTSAGRIPSSKGYRLYVDQLMQREQLTREEELRIKEYIINSAMYEVDKVLKEACVLLSELTNLTCIVETPSMKRSRIVSIQLIGIDKSNIVAVIVTDSGVIKNHRIRVSHMPMENELNRINEVLNIKLKNLTIDAINLQIINEIKEELKGFDDLFNAILPALYKSLNESTKSDLLVEGTTNLFNYAEYNDIEKVKDMLQLISNKDCVIELLEPSGDITIKIGDENYIPEAKDCSVITAEYCLGGRPIGNIGLIGPQRINYSKVISIMAQVIKELNKSLRNQSLE
;
A
#
# COMPACT_ATOMS: atom_id res chain seq x y z
N MET A 1 1.06 -38.25 -7.09
CA MET A 1 2.51 -38.36 -6.82
C MET A 1 2.91 -37.25 -5.86
N SER A 2 3.71 -37.54 -4.83
CA SER A 2 4.34 -36.52 -3.98
C SER A 2 5.49 -35.87 -4.73
N ILE A 3 5.72 -34.58 -4.53
CA ILE A 3 6.98 -33.94 -4.95
C ILE A 3 8.11 -34.48 -4.06
N ASP A 4 9.23 -34.86 -4.66
CA ASP A 4 10.41 -35.32 -3.92
C ASP A 4 11.47 -34.21 -3.85
N ASP A 5 12.50 -34.40 -3.01
CA ASP A 5 13.57 -33.43 -2.80
C ASP A 5 14.31 -33.04 -4.09
N ARG A 6 14.37 -33.94 -5.07
CA ARG A 6 15.04 -33.68 -6.35
C ARG A 6 14.18 -32.76 -7.21
N LYS A 7 12.89 -33.06 -7.35
CA LYS A 7 11.92 -32.22 -8.06
C LYS A 7 11.84 -30.84 -7.44
N ILE A 8 11.89 -30.74 -6.12
CA ILE A 8 11.97 -29.47 -5.39
C ILE A 8 13.21 -28.66 -5.81
N LYS A 9 14.40 -29.26 -5.80
CA LYS A 9 15.65 -28.57 -6.21
C LYS A 9 15.61 -28.12 -7.66
N ILE A 10 15.06 -28.93 -8.56
CA ILE A 10 14.91 -28.59 -9.98
C ILE A 10 13.93 -27.42 -10.14
N LEU A 11 12.77 -27.46 -9.48
CA LEU A 11 11.79 -26.38 -9.51
C LEU A 11 12.40 -25.07 -8.98
N GLN A 12 13.08 -25.12 -7.84
CA GLN A 12 13.77 -23.96 -7.26
C GLN A 12 14.82 -23.38 -8.22
N ALA A 13 15.61 -24.23 -8.88
CA ALA A 13 16.60 -23.79 -9.86
C ALA A 13 15.95 -23.12 -11.09
N ILE A 14 14.83 -23.67 -11.59
CA ILE A 14 14.08 -23.09 -12.70
C ILE A 14 13.48 -21.74 -12.31
N ILE A 15 12.86 -21.63 -11.14
CA ILE A 15 12.27 -20.38 -10.66
C ILE A 15 13.35 -19.30 -10.49
N ASN A 16 14.48 -19.63 -9.86
CA ASN A 16 15.58 -18.68 -9.67
C ASN A 16 16.18 -18.23 -11.01
N ASP A 17 16.38 -19.14 -11.98
CA ASP A 17 16.89 -18.80 -13.30
C ASP A 17 15.89 -17.96 -14.11
N TYR A 18 14.60 -18.30 -14.03
CA TYR A 18 13.54 -17.58 -14.70
C TYR A 18 13.36 -16.16 -14.13
N ILE A 19 13.36 -15.99 -12.80
CA ILE A 19 13.29 -14.66 -12.15
C ILE A 19 14.38 -13.72 -12.69
N VAL A 20 15.60 -14.24 -12.87
CA VAL A 20 16.75 -13.46 -13.36
C VAL A 20 16.67 -13.19 -14.87
N THR A 21 16.31 -14.20 -15.67
CA THR A 21 16.45 -14.14 -17.14
C THR A 21 15.18 -13.71 -17.85
N GLY A 22 14.00 -14.09 -17.34
CA GLY A 22 12.72 -13.97 -18.05
C GLY A 22 12.53 -14.95 -19.20
N GLU A 23 13.46 -15.87 -19.38
CA GLU A 23 13.48 -16.77 -20.54
C GLU A 23 13.12 -18.20 -20.14
N PRO A 24 12.33 -18.93 -20.95
CA PRO A 24 11.99 -20.33 -20.67
C PRO A 24 13.22 -21.20 -20.41
N VAL A 25 13.25 -21.89 -19.27
CA VAL A 25 14.47 -22.54 -18.78
C VAL A 25 14.56 -23.96 -19.31
N GLY A 26 15.68 -24.29 -19.96
CA GLY A 26 15.95 -25.61 -20.51
C GLY A 26 16.71 -26.53 -19.55
N SER A 27 16.50 -27.84 -19.66
CA SER A 27 17.18 -28.83 -18.81
C SER A 27 18.71 -28.81 -18.92
N ARG A 28 19.26 -28.41 -20.08
CA ARG A 28 20.70 -28.21 -20.27
C ARG A 28 21.26 -27.02 -19.47
N THR A 29 20.48 -25.95 -19.34
CA THR A 29 20.85 -24.76 -18.57
C THR A 29 20.96 -25.13 -17.09
N ILE A 30 19.95 -25.83 -16.56
CA ILE A 30 19.95 -26.29 -15.17
C ILE A 30 21.11 -27.24 -14.88
N ALA A 31 21.34 -28.24 -15.74
CA ALA A 31 22.43 -29.21 -15.58
C ALA A 31 23.82 -28.53 -15.47
N LYS A 32 24.04 -27.46 -16.24
CA LYS A 32 25.33 -26.74 -16.26
C LYS A 32 25.48 -25.76 -15.09
N LYS A 33 24.40 -25.10 -14.67
CA LYS A 33 24.46 -23.96 -13.74
C LYS A 33 24.31 -24.36 -12.26
N TYR A 34 23.56 -25.42 -11.96
CA TYR A 34 23.15 -25.75 -10.59
C TYR A 34 23.77 -27.04 -10.02
N ASP A 35 24.66 -27.71 -10.77
CA ASP A 35 25.40 -28.94 -10.38
C ASP A 35 24.59 -29.93 -9.53
N LEU A 36 23.44 -30.36 -10.06
CA LEU A 36 22.50 -31.23 -9.35
C LEU A 36 22.92 -32.71 -9.32
N GLY A 37 24.12 -33.05 -9.80
CA GLY A 37 24.62 -34.43 -9.88
C GLY A 37 23.88 -35.35 -10.85
N ILE A 38 23.03 -34.79 -11.74
CA ILE A 38 22.22 -35.53 -12.71
C ILE A 38 22.32 -34.94 -14.12
N GLY A 39 22.14 -35.79 -15.13
CA GLY A 39 22.21 -35.39 -16.52
C GLY A 39 20.97 -34.63 -17.00
N SER A 40 21.14 -33.86 -18.08
CA SER A 40 20.06 -33.09 -18.73
C SER A 40 18.85 -33.93 -19.18
N ALA A 41 19.06 -35.23 -19.49
CA ALA A 41 17.98 -36.15 -19.83
C ALA A 41 17.09 -36.45 -18.62
N THR A 42 17.68 -36.72 -17.45
CA THR A 42 16.95 -36.94 -16.19
C THR A 42 16.19 -35.67 -15.82
N ILE A 43 16.85 -34.51 -15.85
CA ILE A 43 16.20 -33.22 -15.56
C ILE A 43 15.00 -32.99 -16.48
N ARG A 44 15.10 -33.33 -17.78
CA ARG A 44 13.99 -33.18 -18.72
C ARG A 44 12.77 -34.04 -18.32
N ASN A 45 12.98 -35.26 -17.84
CA ASN A 45 11.89 -36.12 -17.37
C ASN A 45 11.27 -35.54 -16.09
N GLU A 46 12.08 -35.10 -15.14
CA GLU A 46 11.59 -34.49 -13.89
C GLU A 46 10.82 -33.17 -14.16
N MET A 47 11.23 -32.39 -15.17
CA MET A 47 10.52 -31.20 -15.62
C MET A 47 9.15 -31.54 -16.24
N ALA A 48 9.06 -32.65 -16.99
CA ALA A 48 7.79 -33.12 -17.55
C ALA A 48 6.83 -33.58 -16.44
N ASP A 49 7.34 -34.29 -15.42
CA ASP A 49 6.56 -34.65 -14.25
C ASP A 49 6.06 -33.40 -13.48
N LEU A 50 6.91 -32.38 -13.32
CA LEU A 50 6.54 -31.11 -12.68
C LEU A 50 5.47 -30.35 -13.47
N GLU A 51 5.52 -30.43 -14.80
CA GLU A 51 4.50 -29.87 -15.70
C GLU A 51 3.18 -30.63 -15.57
N GLU A 52 3.18 -31.96 -15.57
CA GLU A 52 1.98 -32.77 -15.35
C GLU A 52 1.36 -32.51 -13.96
N MET A 53 2.19 -32.21 -12.96
CA MET A 53 1.75 -31.78 -11.63
C MET A 53 1.27 -30.32 -11.57
N GLY A 54 1.41 -29.55 -12.65
CA GLY A 54 0.99 -28.16 -12.78
C GLY A 54 1.90 -27.13 -12.11
N TYR A 55 3.15 -27.46 -11.77
CA TYR A 55 4.13 -26.51 -11.20
C TYR A 55 4.92 -25.77 -12.26
N LEU A 56 5.01 -26.33 -13.46
CA LEU A 56 5.69 -25.76 -14.62
C LEU A 56 4.75 -25.74 -15.82
N GLU A 57 5.02 -24.84 -16.74
CA GLU A 57 4.29 -24.72 -18.01
C GLU A 57 5.27 -24.66 -19.17
N GLN A 58 4.82 -25.13 -20.34
CA GLN A 58 5.54 -25.02 -21.59
C GLN A 58 4.88 -23.96 -22.48
N PRO A 59 5.47 -22.76 -22.65
CA PRO A 59 4.85 -21.70 -23.44
C PRO A 59 4.75 -22.06 -24.93
N HIS A 60 5.76 -22.77 -25.46
CA HIS A 60 5.78 -23.30 -26.83
C HIS A 60 6.40 -24.69 -26.88
N THR A 61 6.01 -25.51 -27.86
CA THR A 61 6.41 -26.93 -27.99
C THR A 61 7.93 -27.15 -28.03
N SER A 62 8.72 -26.16 -28.46
CA SER A 62 10.19 -26.20 -28.48
C SER A 62 10.87 -25.37 -27.39
N ALA A 63 10.11 -24.58 -26.61
CA ALA A 63 10.64 -23.76 -25.53
C ALA A 63 10.98 -24.61 -24.29
N GLY A 64 11.73 -24.01 -23.37
CA GLY A 64 11.98 -24.57 -22.03
C GLY A 64 10.71 -24.67 -21.19
N ARG A 65 10.85 -24.56 -19.87
CA ARG A 65 9.72 -24.45 -18.94
C ARG A 65 9.74 -23.12 -18.21
N ILE A 66 8.56 -22.62 -17.89
CA ILE A 66 8.35 -21.47 -17.01
C ILE A 66 7.59 -21.93 -15.76
N PRO A 67 7.73 -21.24 -14.61
CA PRO A 67 6.92 -21.53 -13.44
C PRO A 67 5.46 -21.12 -13.66
N SER A 68 4.53 -21.94 -13.17
CA SER A 68 3.11 -21.56 -13.07
C SER A 68 2.85 -20.77 -11.77
N SER A 69 1.64 -20.21 -11.61
CA SER A 69 1.15 -19.64 -10.33
C SER A 69 1.40 -20.59 -9.16
N LYS A 70 1.11 -21.88 -9.35
CA LYS A 70 1.31 -22.95 -8.36
C LYS A 70 2.79 -23.21 -8.07
N GLY A 71 3.65 -23.12 -9.09
CA GLY A 71 5.10 -23.20 -8.95
C GLY A 71 5.65 -22.09 -8.05
N TYR A 72 5.25 -20.85 -8.32
CA TYR A 72 5.63 -19.71 -7.48
C TYR A 72 5.08 -19.79 -6.06
N ARG A 73 3.82 -20.23 -5.89
CA ARG A 73 3.23 -20.44 -4.56
C ARG A 73 4.07 -21.42 -3.73
N LEU A 74 4.42 -22.58 -4.27
CA LEU A 74 5.28 -23.54 -3.57
C LEU A 74 6.66 -22.93 -3.24
N TYR A 75 7.22 -22.14 -4.15
CA TYR A 75 8.47 -21.45 -3.91
C TYR A 75 8.40 -20.46 -2.75
N VAL A 76 7.38 -19.61 -2.73
CA VAL A 76 7.16 -18.63 -1.66
C VAL A 76 6.93 -19.32 -0.33
N ASP A 77 6.15 -20.40 -0.29
CA ASP A 77 5.78 -21.06 0.95
C ASP A 77 6.92 -21.90 1.55
N GLN A 78 7.76 -22.52 0.72
CA GLN A 78 8.69 -23.58 1.20
C GLN A 78 10.13 -23.45 0.71
N LEU A 79 10.41 -22.76 -0.40
CA LEU A 79 11.71 -22.85 -1.07
C LEU A 79 12.53 -21.55 -0.99
N MET A 80 11.87 -20.40 -0.88
CA MET A 80 12.57 -19.14 -0.83
C MET A 80 13.29 -18.95 0.51
N GLN A 81 14.50 -18.44 0.45
CA GLN A 81 15.20 -17.92 1.63
C GLN A 81 15.17 -16.41 1.54
N ARG A 82 14.70 -15.74 2.60
CA ARG A 82 14.64 -14.27 2.64
C ARG A 82 16.04 -13.69 2.43
N GLU A 83 16.18 -12.89 1.38
CA GLU A 83 17.41 -12.16 1.10
C GLU A 83 17.65 -11.14 2.21
N GLN A 84 18.89 -11.07 2.70
CA GLN A 84 19.28 -10.00 3.59
C GLN A 84 19.43 -8.71 2.79
N LEU A 85 18.91 -7.62 3.33
CA LEU A 85 19.11 -6.31 2.74
C LEU A 85 20.59 -5.94 2.82
N THR A 86 21.07 -5.29 1.78
CA THR A 86 22.40 -4.69 1.82
C THR A 86 22.40 -3.54 2.83
N ARG A 87 23.58 -3.24 3.38
CA ARG A 87 23.72 -2.09 4.29
C ARG A 87 23.29 -0.78 3.62
N GLU A 88 23.54 -0.64 2.33
CA GLU A 88 23.13 0.53 1.55
C GLU A 88 21.62 0.67 1.50
N GLU A 89 20.89 -0.41 1.20
CA GLU A 89 19.43 -0.41 1.19
C GLU A 89 18.85 -0.14 2.59
N GLU A 90 19.39 -0.76 3.64
CA GLU A 90 18.94 -0.49 5.00
C GLU A 90 19.13 0.98 5.40
N LEU A 91 20.29 1.57 5.05
CA LEU A 91 20.57 2.98 5.32
C LEU A 91 19.63 3.88 4.52
N ARG A 92 19.46 3.60 3.23
CA ARG A 92 18.58 4.36 2.35
C ARG A 92 17.14 4.34 2.86
N ILE A 93 16.63 3.18 3.30
CA ILE A 93 15.28 3.06 3.90
C ILE A 93 15.17 3.90 5.17
N LYS A 94 16.16 3.82 6.07
CA LYS A 94 16.15 4.57 7.33
C LYS A 94 16.21 6.08 7.09
N GLU A 95 17.14 6.55 6.26
CA GLU A 95 17.31 7.98 5.98
C GLU A 95 16.05 8.58 5.34
N TYR A 96 15.47 7.87 4.37
CA TYR A 96 14.28 8.34 3.67
C TYR A 96 13.09 8.51 4.62
N ILE A 97 12.84 7.51 5.46
CA ILE A 97 11.71 7.52 6.38
C ILE A 97 11.94 8.52 7.53
N ILE A 98 13.16 8.61 8.08
CA ILE A 98 13.48 9.59 9.15
C ILE A 98 13.30 11.02 8.64
N ASN A 99 13.79 11.34 7.44
CA ASN A 99 13.63 12.67 6.86
C ASN A 99 12.15 13.01 6.60
N SER A 100 11.33 12.00 6.36
CA SER A 100 9.89 12.17 6.19
C SER A 100 9.11 12.31 7.51
N ALA A 101 9.67 11.91 8.65
CA ALA A 101 8.96 11.81 9.93
C ALA A 101 8.41 13.14 10.48
N MET A 102 8.89 14.27 9.96
CA MET A 102 8.40 15.61 10.31
C MET A 102 7.14 16.03 9.53
N TYR A 103 6.72 15.24 8.53
CA TYR A 103 5.58 15.55 7.69
C TYR A 103 4.29 14.86 8.16
N GLU A 104 3.14 15.38 7.73
CA GLU A 104 1.84 14.73 7.88
C GLU A 104 1.85 13.27 7.39
N VAL A 105 1.00 12.43 7.97
CA VAL A 105 0.91 10.98 7.65
C VAL A 105 0.81 10.75 6.14
N ASP A 106 -0.02 11.51 5.43
CA ASP A 106 -0.19 11.38 3.97
C ASP A 106 1.12 11.56 3.19
N LYS A 107 2.00 12.46 3.64
CA LYS A 107 3.30 12.70 3.01
C LYS A 107 4.27 11.57 3.32
N VAL A 108 4.31 11.09 4.57
CA VAL A 108 5.15 9.94 4.96
C VAL A 108 4.78 8.70 4.14
N LEU A 109 3.47 8.46 3.98
CA LEU A 109 2.96 7.38 3.15
C LEU A 109 3.35 7.53 1.69
N LYS A 110 3.33 8.75 1.16
CA LYS A 110 3.78 9.03 -0.20
C LYS A 110 5.25 8.72 -0.40
N GLU A 111 6.09 9.17 0.51
CA GLU A 111 7.51 8.90 0.47
C GLU A 111 7.80 7.39 0.57
N ALA A 112 7.11 6.67 1.45
CA ALA A 112 7.23 5.22 1.55
C ALA A 112 6.81 4.50 0.24
N CYS A 113 5.76 4.97 -0.42
CA CYS A 113 5.27 4.43 -1.69
C CYS A 113 6.29 4.60 -2.82
N VAL A 114 6.86 5.80 -2.97
CA VAL A 114 7.93 6.09 -3.94
C VAL A 114 9.14 5.20 -3.68
N LEU A 115 9.61 5.15 -2.43
CA LEU A 115 10.77 4.35 -2.05
C LEU A 115 10.57 2.86 -2.35
N LEU A 116 9.40 2.31 -2.01
CA LEU A 116 9.08 0.91 -2.29
C LEU A 116 9.07 0.62 -3.78
N SER A 117 8.47 1.51 -4.56
CA SER A 117 8.49 1.39 -6.01
C SER A 117 9.91 1.38 -6.59
N GLU A 118 10.77 2.30 -6.15
CA GLU A 118 12.16 2.40 -6.62
C GLU A 118 13.00 1.17 -6.24
N LEU A 119 12.90 0.69 -5.00
CA LEU A 119 13.70 -0.42 -4.52
C LEU A 119 13.25 -1.77 -5.09
N THR A 120 11.99 -1.90 -5.47
CA THR A 120 11.42 -3.15 -5.98
C THR A 120 11.24 -3.18 -7.49
N ASN A 121 11.29 -2.03 -8.16
CA ASN A 121 10.89 -1.84 -9.55
C ASN A 121 9.45 -2.30 -9.83
N LEU A 122 8.56 -2.20 -8.83
CA LEU A 122 7.14 -2.55 -8.97
C LEU A 122 6.27 -1.30 -8.91
N THR A 123 5.00 -1.45 -9.29
CA THR A 123 4.00 -0.42 -8.98
C THR A 123 3.64 -0.54 -7.51
N CYS A 124 3.79 0.55 -6.76
CA CYS A 124 3.38 0.62 -5.36
C CYS A 124 2.05 1.37 -5.26
N ILE A 125 1.16 0.88 -4.40
CA ILE A 125 -0.11 1.49 -4.11
C ILE A 125 -0.30 1.59 -2.60
N VAL A 126 -0.73 2.75 -2.12
CA VAL A 126 -1.09 2.95 -0.72
C VAL A 126 -2.53 3.40 -0.64
N GLU A 127 -3.32 2.71 0.18
CA GLU A 127 -4.60 3.21 0.67
C GLU A 127 -4.33 4.22 1.78
N THR A 128 -4.62 5.50 1.55
CA THR A 128 -4.45 6.55 2.57
C THR A 128 -5.59 6.50 3.59
N PRO A 129 -5.38 6.96 4.83
CA PRO A 129 -6.43 6.94 5.85
C PRO A 129 -7.62 7.81 5.42
N SER A 130 -8.83 7.28 5.57
CA SER A 130 -10.05 8.01 5.22
C SER A 130 -10.53 8.89 6.36
N MET A 131 -10.74 10.19 6.08
CA MET A 131 -11.38 11.12 7.02
C MET A 131 -12.75 10.62 7.51
N LYS A 132 -13.53 10.00 6.63
CA LYS A 132 -14.89 9.52 6.94
C LYS A 132 -14.92 8.52 8.10
N ARG A 133 -13.93 7.62 8.13
CA ARG A 133 -13.79 6.57 9.16
C ARG A 133 -13.01 7.03 10.38
N SER A 134 -12.38 8.19 10.31
CA SER A 134 -11.52 8.71 11.36
C SER A 134 -12.33 9.49 12.40
N ARG A 135 -11.85 9.49 13.64
CA ARG A 135 -12.44 10.28 14.73
C ARG A 135 -11.68 11.58 14.90
N ILE A 136 -12.41 12.66 15.17
CA ILE A 136 -11.81 13.96 15.44
C ILE A 136 -11.09 13.90 16.79
N VAL A 137 -9.80 14.22 16.80
CA VAL A 137 -8.98 14.37 18.02
C VAL A 137 -9.04 15.82 18.51
N SER A 138 -8.87 16.77 17.59
CA SER A 138 -8.94 18.19 17.90
C SER A 138 -9.39 19.03 16.71
N ILE A 139 -9.99 20.19 17.03
CA ILE A 139 -10.27 21.27 16.08
C ILE A 139 -9.70 22.56 16.66
N GLN A 140 -8.88 23.26 15.88
CA GLN A 140 -8.36 24.57 16.25
C GLN A 140 -8.69 25.60 15.18
N LEU A 141 -9.33 26.67 15.60
CA LEU A 141 -9.55 27.87 14.80
C LEU A 141 -8.47 28.88 15.13
N ILE A 142 -7.72 29.29 14.11
CA ILE A 142 -6.60 30.23 14.22
C ILE A 142 -6.91 31.44 13.34
N GLY A 143 -6.92 32.63 13.95
CA GLY A 143 -7.03 33.89 13.21
C GLY A 143 -5.77 34.17 12.40
N ILE A 144 -5.91 34.46 11.11
CA ILE A 144 -4.79 34.85 10.24
C ILE A 144 -4.77 36.36 10.05
N ASP A 145 -5.92 36.94 9.73
CA ASP A 145 -6.07 38.38 9.50
C ASP A 145 -7.48 38.85 9.91
N LYS A 146 -7.86 40.06 9.50
CA LYS A 146 -9.13 40.68 9.89
C LYS A 146 -10.38 39.96 9.36
N SER A 147 -10.25 39.07 8.39
CA SER A 147 -11.38 38.39 7.75
C SER A 147 -11.15 36.91 7.43
N ASN A 148 -10.00 36.34 7.81
CA ASN A 148 -9.67 34.95 7.56
C ASN A 148 -9.28 34.21 8.85
N ILE A 149 -9.93 33.07 9.05
CA ILE A 149 -9.62 32.07 10.06
C ILE A 149 -9.19 30.80 9.33
N VAL A 150 -8.22 30.06 9.87
CA VAL A 150 -7.93 28.69 9.45
C VAL A 150 -8.41 27.73 10.51
N ALA A 151 -9.25 26.78 10.10
CA ALA A 151 -9.61 25.62 10.88
C ALA A 151 -8.60 24.50 10.60
N VAL A 152 -7.93 24.04 11.65
CA VAL A 152 -7.04 22.88 11.65
C VAL A 152 -7.78 21.74 12.35
N ILE A 153 -8.04 20.66 11.64
CA ILE A 153 -8.72 19.48 12.15
C ILE A 153 -7.69 18.34 12.20
N VAL A 154 -7.52 17.73 13.37
CA VAL A 154 -6.64 16.58 13.56
C VAL A 154 -7.49 15.36 13.89
N THR A 155 -7.20 14.23 13.26
CA THR A 155 -7.89 12.96 13.50
C THR A 155 -7.03 11.93 14.21
N ASP A 156 -7.68 10.88 14.72
CA ASP A 156 -7.02 9.72 15.35
C ASP A 156 -6.24 8.84 14.35
N SER A 157 -6.42 9.09 13.06
CA SER A 157 -5.65 8.51 11.95
C SER A 157 -4.45 9.37 11.53
N GLY A 158 -4.21 10.50 12.22
CA GLY A 158 -3.11 11.42 11.93
C GLY A 158 -3.31 12.29 10.70
N VAL A 159 -4.50 12.26 10.10
CA VAL A 159 -4.86 13.16 9.00
C VAL A 159 -5.08 14.56 9.57
N ILE A 160 -4.42 15.53 8.95
CA ILE A 160 -4.58 16.95 9.28
C ILE A 160 -5.25 17.64 8.10
N LYS A 161 -6.37 18.32 8.34
CA LYS A 161 -7.07 19.13 7.34
C LYS A 161 -7.08 20.59 7.73
N ASN A 162 -6.69 21.43 6.78
CA ASN A 162 -6.67 22.87 6.92
C ASN A 162 -7.76 23.48 6.02
N HIS A 163 -8.69 24.23 6.60
CA HIS A 163 -9.74 24.90 5.85
C HIS A 163 -9.77 26.39 6.16
N ARG A 164 -9.74 27.24 5.13
CA ARG A 164 -9.83 28.68 5.29
C ARG A 164 -11.29 29.12 5.34
N ILE A 165 -11.66 29.77 6.43
CA ILE A 165 -12.99 30.31 6.69
C ILE A 165 -12.92 31.83 6.57
N ARG A 166 -13.77 32.40 5.71
CA ARG A 166 -13.94 33.84 5.60
C ARG A 166 -14.99 34.30 6.58
N VAL A 167 -14.69 35.35 7.32
CA VAL A 167 -15.56 35.95 8.34
C VAL A 167 -15.74 37.43 8.07
N SER A 168 -16.95 37.95 8.31
CA SER A 168 -17.26 39.37 8.12
C SER A 168 -16.59 40.27 9.17
N HIS A 169 -16.35 39.72 10.37
CA HIS A 169 -15.60 40.34 11.45
C HIS A 169 -14.79 39.25 12.18
N MET A 170 -13.53 39.55 12.47
CA MET A 170 -12.68 38.66 13.26
C MET A 170 -13.14 38.66 14.73
N PRO A 171 -13.44 37.50 15.33
CA PRO A 171 -13.75 37.40 16.75
C PRO A 171 -12.58 37.88 17.62
N MET A 172 -12.90 38.34 18.83
CA MET A 172 -11.88 38.55 19.85
C MET A 172 -11.25 37.20 20.25
N GLU A 173 -10.01 37.23 20.72
CA GLU A 173 -9.26 36.02 21.10
C GLU A 173 -10.02 35.14 22.11
N ASN A 174 -10.66 35.76 23.10
CA ASN A 174 -11.47 35.05 24.10
C ASN A 174 -12.70 34.36 23.49
N GLU A 175 -13.30 34.95 22.46
CA GLU A 175 -14.44 34.38 21.74
C GLU A 175 -13.99 33.17 20.94
N LEU A 176 -12.87 33.31 20.20
CA LEU A 176 -12.28 32.22 19.42
C LEU A 176 -11.90 31.02 20.32
N ASN A 177 -11.33 31.29 21.49
CA ASN A 177 -11.00 30.26 22.49
C ASN A 177 -12.26 29.54 22.99
N ARG A 178 -13.32 30.27 23.30
CA ARG A 178 -14.61 29.67 23.70
C ARG A 178 -15.19 28.77 22.61
N ILE A 179 -15.07 29.18 21.35
CA ILE A 179 -15.54 28.38 20.21
C ILE A 179 -14.70 27.11 20.07
N ASN A 180 -13.37 27.23 20.17
CA ASN A 180 -12.47 26.08 20.18
C ASN A 180 -12.86 25.09 21.30
N GLU A 181 -13.14 25.57 22.52
CA GLU A 181 -13.58 24.71 23.62
C GLU A 181 -14.89 23.97 23.30
N VAL A 182 -15.93 24.67 22.85
CA VAL A 182 -17.22 24.06 22.51
C VAL A 182 -17.08 23.02 21.39
N LEU A 183 -16.34 23.34 20.33
CA LEU A 183 -16.09 22.40 19.23
C LEU A 183 -15.37 21.14 19.71
N ASN A 184 -14.33 21.28 20.55
CA ASN A 184 -13.60 20.13 21.08
C ASN A 184 -14.42 19.33 22.10
N ILE A 185 -15.33 19.94 22.86
CA ILE A 185 -16.23 19.20 23.76
C ILE A 185 -17.24 18.38 22.97
N LYS A 186 -17.82 18.97 21.92
CA LYS A 186 -18.93 18.37 21.17
C LYS A 186 -18.51 17.42 20.05
N LEU A 187 -17.40 17.70 19.38
CA LEU A 187 -16.99 16.98 18.16
C LEU A 187 -15.86 15.97 18.40
N LYS A 188 -15.14 16.06 19.53
CA LYS A 188 -14.07 15.10 19.83
C LYS A 188 -14.60 13.67 19.91
N ASN A 189 -13.81 12.74 19.39
CA ASN A 189 -14.11 11.31 19.27
C ASN A 189 -15.28 10.95 18.33
N LEU A 190 -15.92 11.93 17.68
CA LEU A 190 -16.94 11.68 16.68
C LEU A 190 -16.31 11.43 15.30
N THR A 191 -16.92 10.54 14.55
CA THR A 191 -16.71 10.42 13.10
C THR A 191 -17.59 11.44 12.38
N ILE A 192 -17.28 11.71 11.11
CA ILE A 192 -18.05 12.66 10.28
C ILE A 192 -19.52 12.24 10.20
N ASP A 193 -19.79 10.95 9.98
CA ASP A 193 -21.15 10.41 9.88
C ASP A 193 -21.94 10.54 11.20
N ALA A 194 -21.25 10.66 12.34
CA ALA A 194 -21.89 10.84 13.64
C ALA A 194 -22.33 12.29 13.90
N ILE A 195 -21.83 13.27 13.13
CA ILE A 195 -22.16 14.69 13.27
C ILE A 195 -23.54 14.94 12.64
N ASN A 196 -24.58 14.68 13.41
CA ASN A 196 -25.97 14.83 12.99
C ASN A 196 -26.55 16.22 13.36
N LEU A 197 -27.78 16.48 12.93
CA LEU A 197 -28.48 17.75 13.19
C LEU A 197 -28.67 18.05 14.68
N GLN A 198 -28.78 17.02 15.53
CA GLN A 198 -28.90 17.23 16.97
C GLN A 198 -27.63 17.86 17.54
N ILE A 199 -26.47 17.29 17.21
CA ILE A 199 -25.16 17.80 17.67
C ILE A 199 -24.92 19.21 17.14
N ILE A 200 -25.26 19.45 15.87
CA ILE A 200 -25.20 20.78 15.25
C ILE A 200 -26.04 21.80 16.04
N ASN A 201 -27.26 21.45 16.44
CA ASN A 201 -28.13 22.33 17.20
C ASN A 201 -27.61 22.56 18.63
N GLU A 202 -27.02 21.56 19.27
CA GLU A 202 -26.38 21.72 20.58
C GLU A 202 -25.19 22.69 20.52
N ILE A 203 -24.35 22.58 19.50
CA ILE A 203 -23.24 23.53 19.27
C ILE A 203 -23.81 24.94 19.06
N LYS A 204 -24.88 25.09 18.28
CA LYS A 204 -25.54 26.38 18.05
C LYS A 204 -26.04 27.02 19.33
N GLU A 205 -26.65 26.23 20.21
CA GLU A 205 -27.17 26.68 21.49
C GLU A 205 -26.06 27.16 22.43
N GLU A 206 -24.94 26.44 22.50
CA GLU A 206 -23.79 26.82 23.33
C GLU A 206 -23.02 28.05 22.79
N LEU A 207 -23.08 28.26 21.47
CA LEU A 207 -22.51 29.40 20.76
C LEU A 207 -23.52 30.53 20.49
N LYS A 208 -24.63 30.60 21.24
CA LYS A 208 -25.59 31.71 21.18
C LYS A 208 -24.88 33.07 21.30
N GLY A 209 -25.15 33.96 20.33
CA GLY A 209 -24.47 35.26 20.21
C GLY A 209 -23.31 35.28 19.21
N PHE A 210 -22.91 34.13 18.66
CA PHE A 210 -21.89 33.99 17.62
C PHE A 210 -22.46 33.44 16.30
N ASP A 211 -23.73 33.76 15.99
CA ASP A 211 -24.47 33.16 14.87
C ASP A 211 -23.77 33.33 13.52
N ASP A 212 -23.21 34.51 13.24
CA ASP A 212 -22.48 34.77 11.98
C ASP A 212 -21.26 33.86 11.83
N LEU A 213 -20.56 33.60 12.93
CA LEU A 213 -19.36 32.78 12.93
C LEU A 213 -19.72 31.29 12.86
N PHE A 214 -20.75 30.87 13.60
CA PHE A 214 -21.30 29.51 13.51
C PHE A 214 -21.74 29.18 12.08
N ASN A 215 -22.44 30.10 11.42
CA ASN A 215 -22.89 29.96 10.04
C ASN A 215 -21.73 29.94 9.04
N ALA A 216 -20.57 30.51 9.37
CA ALA A 216 -19.36 30.43 8.56
C ALA A 216 -18.56 29.13 8.80
N ILE A 217 -18.43 28.72 10.06
CA ILE A 217 -17.59 27.58 10.48
C ILE A 217 -18.23 26.24 10.14
N LEU A 218 -19.51 26.03 10.48
CA LEU A 218 -20.11 24.70 10.34
C LEU A 218 -20.17 24.20 8.89
N PRO A 219 -20.62 25.00 7.91
CA PRO A 219 -20.60 24.57 6.51
C PRO A 219 -19.19 24.29 6.01
N ALA A 220 -18.20 25.07 6.45
CA ALA A 220 -16.80 24.88 6.13
C ALA A 220 -16.24 23.58 6.72
N LEU A 221 -16.55 23.27 7.99
CA LEU A 221 -16.21 22.00 8.62
C LEU A 221 -16.89 20.85 7.89
N TYR A 222 -18.21 20.91 7.67
CA TYR A 222 -18.96 19.86 6.99
C TYR A 222 -18.44 19.60 5.57
N LYS A 223 -18.11 20.66 4.83
CA LYS A 223 -17.50 20.56 3.51
C LYS A 223 -16.09 19.95 3.58
N SER A 224 -15.22 20.44 4.46
CA SER A 224 -13.86 19.93 4.62
C SER A 224 -13.82 18.46 5.05
N LEU A 225 -14.83 18.03 5.82
CA LEU A 225 -15.00 16.66 6.26
C LEU A 225 -15.55 15.78 5.11
N ASN A 226 -16.47 16.29 4.28
CA ASN A 226 -17.10 15.52 3.21
C ASN A 226 -16.38 15.52 1.85
N GLU A 227 -15.45 16.43 1.59
CA GLU A 227 -14.68 16.48 0.34
C GLU A 227 -13.76 15.25 0.15
N SER A 228 -13.47 14.49 1.21
CA SER A 228 -12.57 13.32 1.20
C SER A 228 -13.25 12.06 1.78
N THR A 229 -14.40 11.67 1.22
CA THR A 229 -15.25 10.57 1.75
C THR A 229 -14.80 9.16 1.37
N LYS A 230 -13.88 9.00 0.42
CA LYS A 230 -13.25 7.72 0.09
C LYS A 230 -11.78 7.73 0.54
N SER A 231 -11.24 6.58 0.94
CA SER A 231 -9.79 6.36 0.99
C SER A 231 -9.23 6.75 -0.37
N ASP A 232 -8.26 7.65 -0.41
CA ASP A 232 -7.57 7.91 -1.66
C ASP A 232 -6.49 6.84 -1.85
N LEU A 233 -6.30 6.46 -3.10
CA LEU A 233 -5.20 5.59 -3.48
C LEU A 233 -4.10 6.48 -3.99
N LEU A 234 -2.95 6.39 -3.35
CA LEU A 234 -1.71 6.87 -3.93
C LEU A 234 -1.11 5.74 -4.75
N VAL A 235 -0.70 6.04 -5.98
CA VAL A 235 -0.06 5.09 -6.89
C VAL A 235 1.25 5.69 -7.36
N GLU A 236 2.33 4.91 -7.23
CA GLU A 236 3.66 5.29 -7.72
C GLU A 236 4.28 4.13 -8.50
N GLY A 237 5.13 4.43 -9.48
CA GLY A 237 5.86 3.39 -10.21
C GLY A 237 5.10 2.69 -11.33
N THR A 238 3.99 3.23 -11.81
CA THR A 238 3.23 2.63 -12.93
C THR A 238 4.09 2.46 -14.18
N THR A 239 5.10 3.32 -14.38
CA THR A 239 6.05 3.19 -15.50
C THR A 239 6.95 1.97 -15.40
N ASN A 240 7.11 1.37 -14.20
CA ASN A 240 7.97 0.21 -14.02
C ASN A 240 7.43 -1.03 -14.75
N LEU A 241 6.14 -1.05 -15.11
CA LEU A 241 5.56 -2.11 -15.93
C LEU A 241 6.33 -2.33 -17.23
N PHE A 242 6.78 -1.24 -17.85
CA PHE A 242 7.51 -1.30 -19.12
C PHE A 242 8.92 -1.89 -18.99
N ASN A 243 9.39 -2.17 -17.78
CA ASN A 243 10.67 -2.84 -17.54
C ASN A 243 10.56 -4.38 -17.64
N TYR A 244 9.35 -4.94 -17.73
CA TYR A 244 9.12 -6.38 -17.79
C TYR A 244 8.66 -6.82 -19.17
N ALA A 245 9.26 -7.91 -19.68
CA ALA A 245 8.95 -8.47 -20.99
C ALA A 245 7.47 -8.93 -21.09
N GLU A 246 6.88 -9.31 -19.97
CA GLU A 246 5.46 -9.69 -19.84
C GLU A 246 4.50 -8.57 -20.25
N TYR A 247 4.94 -7.31 -20.17
CA TYR A 247 4.15 -6.14 -20.54
C TYR A 247 4.57 -5.55 -21.90
N ASN A 248 5.28 -6.31 -22.73
CA ASN A 248 5.41 -6.00 -24.16
C ASN A 248 4.09 -6.19 -24.92
N ASP A 249 3.15 -6.95 -24.34
CA ASP A 249 1.78 -7.06 -24.82
C ASP A 249 0.95 -5.87 -24.34
N ILE A 250 0.43 -5.09 -25.29
CA ILE A 250 -0.35 -3.88 -25.03
C ILE A 250 -1.64 -4.22 -24.28
N GLU A 251 -2.27 -5.38 -24.53
CA GLU A 251 -3.49 -5.75 -23.82
C GLU A 251 -3.20 -6.00 -22.34
N LYS A 252 -2.08 -6.65 -22.00
CA LYS A 252 -1.66 -6.85 -20.59
C LYS A 252 -1.37 -5.53 -19.87
N VAL A 253 -0.75 -4.58 -20.55
CA VAL A 253 -0.53 -3.23 -20.01
C VAL A 253 -1.87 -2.55 -19.73
N LYS A 254 -2.81 -2.65 -20.68
CA LYS A 254 -4.13 -2.03 -20.57
C LYS A 254 -4.95 -2.64 -19.43
N ASP A 255 -4.96 -3.96 -19.29
CA ASP A 255 -5.64 -4.66 -18.19
C ASP A 255 -5.10 -4.19 -16.84
N MET A 256 -3.78 -4.05 -16.73
CA MET A 256 -3.13 -3.57 -15.51
C MET A 256 -3.45 -2.09 -15.22
N LEU A 257 -3.42 -1.22 -16.23
CA LEU A 257 -3.82 0.18 -16.07
C LEU A 257 -5.30 0.32 -15.70
N GLN A 258 -6.16 -0.52 -16.26
CA GLN A 258 -7.57 -0.60 -15.88
C GLN A 258 -7.73 -1.02 -14.42
N LEU A 259 -6.98 -2.03 -13.99
CA LEU A 259 -6.95 -2.46 -12.59
C LEU A 259 -6.58 -1.30 -11.66
N ILE A 260 -5.45 -0.61 -11.91
CA ILE A 260 -5.02 0.53 -11.10
C ILE A 260 -6.09 1.64 -11.07
N SER A 261 -6.73 1.90 -12.20
CA SER A 261 -7.74 2.97 -12.31
C SER A 261 -9.01 2.69 -11.51
N ASN A 262 -9.30 1.41 -11.23
CA ASN A 262 -10.48 1.00 -10.48
C ASN A 262 -10.18 0.94 -8.98
N LYS A 263 -10.45 2.06 -8.28
CA LYS A 263 -10.17 2.19 -6.84
C LYS A 263 -10.79 1.08 -5.99
N ASP A 264 -12.04 0.70 -6.26
CA ASP A 264 -12.75 -0.26 -5.41
C ASP A 264 -12.13 -1.68 -5.57
N CYS A 265 -11.73 -2.07 -6.80
CA CYS A 265 -10.98 -3.31 -7.04
C CYS A 265 -9.61 -3.32 -6.37
N VAL A 266 -8.88 -2.21 -6.41
CA VAL A 266 -7.55 -2.14 -5.79
C VAL A 266 -7.64 -2.24 -4.27
N ILE A 267 -8.60 -1.56 -3.64
CA ILE A 267 -8.82 -1.66 -2.19
C ILE A 267 -9.07 -3.12 -1.78
N GLU A 268 -9.91 -3.84 -2.52
CA GLU A 268 -10.19 -5.27 -2.26
C GLU A 268 -8.94 -6.15 -2.43
N LEU A 269 -8.07 -5.86 -3.42
CA LEU A 269 -6.80 -6.57 -3.57
C LEU A 269 -5.84 -6.31 -2.41
N LEU A 270 -5.82 -5.08 -1.91
CA LEU A 270 -4.93 -4.63 -0.85
C LEU A 270 -5.28 -5.18 0.53
N GLU A 271 -6.51 -5.67 0.75
CA GLU A 271 -6.92 -6.25 2.03
C GLU A 271 -5.96 -7.38 2.47
N PRO A 272 -5.19 -7.18 3.55
CA PRO A 272 -4.21 -8.15 4.01
C PRO A 272 -4.88 -9.26 4.81
N SER A 273 -4.22 -10.42 4.87
CA SER A 273 -4.61 -11.57 5.69
C SER A 273 -3.53 -11.93 6.74
N GLY A 274 -2.61 -11.00 7.02
CA GLY A 274 -1.47 -11.13 7.94
C GLY A 274 -0.48 -9.97 7.77
N ASP A 275 0.67 -10.03 8.44
CA ASP A 275 1.70 -8.96 8.41
C ASP A 275 2.14 -8.58 6.98
N ILE A 276 2.42 -9.60 6.17
CA ILE A 276 2.66 -9.48 4.72
C ILE A 276 1.91 -10.61 4.04
N THR A 277 1.02 -10.25 3.12
CA THR A 277 0.23 -11.20 2.33
C THR A 277 0.72 -11.18 0.88
N ILE A 278 0.80 -12.35 0.26
CA ILE A 278 1.22 -12.50 -1.13
C ILE A 278 0.10 -13.25 -1.83
N LYS A 279 -0.44 -12.68 -2.91
CA LYS A 279 -1.40 -13.33 -3.82
C LYS A 279 -0.74 -13.43 -5.19
N ILE A 280 -0.75 -14.63 -5.78
CA ILE A 280 -0.04 -14.93 -7.01
C ILE A 280 -1.03 -15.44 -8.04
N GLY A 281 -1.12 -14.72 -9.15
CA GLY A 281 -1.86 -15.14 -10.32
C GLY A 281 -3.31 -15.47 -10.05
N ASP A 282 -3.67 -16.75 -10.20
CA ASP A 282 -5.05 -17.27 -10.05
C ASP A 282 -5.65 -17.11 -8.64
N GLU A 283 -4.82 -16.77 -7.65
CA GLU A 283 -5.29 -16.44 -6.30
C GLU A 283 -5.92 -15.05 -6.22
N ASN A 284 -5.68 -14.21 -7.22
CA ASN A 284 -6.35 -12.92 -7.33
C ASN A 284 -7.79 -13.16 -7.83
N TYR A 285 -8.77 -12.82 -7.00
CA TYR A 285 -10.20 -12.94 -7.35
C TYR A 285 -10.63 -12.01 -8.48
N ILE A 286 -9.83 -10.97 -8.76
CA ILE A 286 -10.08 -9.96 -9.79
C ILE A 286 -9.49 -10.44 -11.13
N PRO A 287 -10.29 -10.56 -12.20
CA PRO A 287 -9.83 -11.05 -13.51
C PRO A 287 -8.59 -10.33 -14.05
N GLU A 288 -8.56 -9.02 -13.94
CA GLU A 288 -7.48 -8.14 -14.42
C GLU A 288 -6.16 -8.34 -13.65
N ALA A 289 -6.21 -8.98 -12.48
CA ALA A 289 -5.05 -9.26 -11.63
C ALA A 289 -4.53 -10.71 -11.77
N LYS A 290 -5.14 -11.56 -12.61
CA LYS A 290 -4.75 -12.98 -12.74
C LYS A 290 -3.35 -13.22 -13.28
N ASP A 291 -2.79 -12.25 -14.00
CA ASP A 291 -1.41 -12.28 -14.50
C ASP A 291 -0.42 -11.57 -13.56
N CYS A 292 -0.90 -11.10 -12.40
CA CYS A 292 -0.13 -10.29 -11.48
C CYS A 292 0.21 -11.05 -10.18
N SER A 293 1.25 -10.57 -9.52
CA SER A 293 1.49 -10.82 -8.10
C SER A 293 1.22 -9.56 -7.32
N VAL A 294 0.47 -9.73 -6.22
CA VAL A 294 0.07 -8.66 -5.32
C VAL A 294 0.65 -8.98 -3.94
N ILE A 295 1.52 -8.11 -3.45
CA ILE A 295 2.12 -8.23 -2.12
C ILE A 295 1.59 -7.08 -1.28
N THR A 296 0.96 -7.36 -0.15
CA THR A 296 0.28 -6.36 0.69
C THR A 296 0.76 -6.42 2.12
N ALA A 297 0.74 -5.29 2.82
CA ALA A 297 1.00 -5.18 4.24
C ALA A 297 0.14 -4.08 4.84
N GLU A 298 -0.15 -4.25 6.13
CA GLU A 298 -0.85 -3.26 6.93
C GLU A 298 0.15 -2.27 7.53
N TYR A 299 -0.22 -0.99 7.56
CA TYR A 299 0.54 0.02 8.31
C TYR A 299 -0.30 0.61 9.45
N CYS A 300 0.40 0.96 10.53
CA CYS A 300 -0.23 1.26 11.80
C CYS A 300 0.22 2.62 12.35
N LEU A 301 -0.72 3.35 12.95
CA LEU A 301 -0.48 4.55 13.74
C LEU A 301 -0.77 4.25 15.21
N GLY A 302 0.24 4.45 16.07
CA GLY A 302 0.09 4.14 17.51
C GLY A 302 -0.28 2.68 17.81
N GLY A 303 0.02 1.74 16.89
CA GLY A 303 -0.36 0.32 17.00
C GLY A 303 -1.77 -0.01 16.49
N ARG A 304 -2.54 0.98 16.02
CA ARG A 304 -3.83 0.77 15.36
C ARG A 304 -3.66 0.75 13.84
N PRO A 305 -4.25 -0.21 13.13
CA PRO A 305 -4.21 -0.21 11.67
C PRO A 305 -5.04 0.93 11.09
N ILE A 306 -4.45 1.66 10.15
CA ILE A 306 -5.08 2.84 9.53
C ILE A 306 -5.14 2.77 8.01
N GLY A 307 -4.47 1.79 7.39
CA GLY A 307 -4.58 1.50 5.96
C GLY A 307 -3.61 0.42 5.50
N ASN A 308 -3.62 0.17 4.20
CA ASN A 308 -2.85 -0.88 3.55
C ASN A 308 -1.90 -0.30 2.50
N ILE A 309 -0.76 -0.96 2.33
CA ILE A 309 0.17 -0.71 1.22
C ILE A 309 0.38 -2.00 0.45
N GLY A 310 0.52 -1.89 -0.86
CA GLY A 310 0.81 -3.03 -1.69
C GLY A 310 1.73 -2.74 -2.86
N LEU A 311 2.24 -3.82 -3.41
CA LEU A 311 3.08 -3.87 -4.58
C LEU A 311 2.39 -4.76 -5.61
N ILE A 312 2.25 -4.27 -6.83
CA ILE A 312 1.68 -4.98 -7.95
C ILE A 312 2.74 -5.09 -9.04
N GLY A 313 2.91 -6.31 -9.55
CA GLY A 313 3.83 -6.64 -10.63
C GLY A 313 3.43 -7.90 -11.36
N PRO A 314 4.24 -8.38 -12.31
CA PRO A 314 4.00 -9.65 -12.96
C PRO A 314 4.21 -10.81 -11.97
N GLN A 315 3.81 -12.03 -12.35
CA GLN A 315 4.10 -13.21 -11.51
C GLN A 315 5.62 -13.46 -11.35
N ARG A 316 6.43 -13.00 -12.29
CA ARG A 316 7.90 -13.08 -12.25
C ARG A 316 8.49 -11.88 -11.51
N ILE A 317 8.61 -12.00 -10.20
CA ILE A 317 9.31 -11.01 -9.35
C ILE A 317 10.32 -11.71 -8.44
N ASN A 318 11.31 -10.97 -7.95
CA ASN A 318 12.17 -11.45 -6.89
C ASN A 318 11.42 -11.36 -5.54
N TYR A 319 10.53 -12.33 -5.28
CA TYR A 319 9.72 -12.40 -4.06
C TYR A 319 10.57 -12.24 -2.80
N SER A 320 11.69 -12.94 -2.73
CA SER A 320 12.57 -12.91 -1.57
C SER A 320 13.06 -11.50 -1.26
N LYS A 321 13.56 -10.79 -2.28
CA LYS A 321 14.03 -9.41 -2.15
C LYS A 321 12.90 -8.44 -1.81
N VAL A 322 11.78 -8.55 -2.53
CA VAL A 322 10.62 -7.65 -2.36
C VAL A 322 10.05 -7.75 -0.96
N ILE A 323 9.88 -8.97 -0.43
CA ILE A 323 9.37 -9.18 0.93
C ILE A 323 10.31 -8.58 1.97
N SER A 324 11.63 -8.76 1.81
CA SER A 324 12.61 -8.18 2.74
C SER A 324 12.59 -6.65 2.74
N ILE A 325 12.51 -6.02 1.55
CA ILE A 325 12.37 -4.56 1.43
C ILE A 325 11.08 -4.10 2.08
N MET A 326 9.96 -4.72 1.74
CA MET A 326 8.63 -4.36 2.25
C MET A 326 8.56 -4.48 3.77
N ALA A 327 9.07 -5.56 4.35
CA ALA A 327 9.13 -5.74 5.79
C ALA A 327 9.94 -4.63 6.48
N GLN A 328 11.08 -4.24 5.91
CA GLN A 328 11.93 -3.21 6.50
C GLN A 328 11.32 -1.81 6.35
N VAL A 329 10.70 -1.50 5.20
CA VAL A 329 9.98 -0.22 5.00
C VAL A 329 8.81 -0.11 5.95
N ILE A 330 7.97 -1.14 6.06
CA ILE A 330 6.81 -1.14 6.98
C ILE A 330 7.25 -0.98 8.44
N LYS A 331 8.32 -1.65 8.84
CA LYS A 331 8.88 -1.53 10.18
C LYS A 331 9.30 -0.08 10.51
N GLU A 332 10.05 0.56 9.62
CA GLU A 332 10.50 1.94 9.82
C GLU A 332 9.34 2.93 9.67
N LEU A 333 8.40 2.69 8.76
CA LEU A 333 7.16 3.47 8.61
C LEU A 333 6.35 3.47 9.90
N ASN A 334 6.04 2.30 10.44
CA ASN A 334 5.29 2.16 11.69
C ASN A 334 6.03 2.80 12.88
N LYS A 335 7.37 2.76 12.89
CA LYS A 335 8.19 3.45 13.88
C LYS A 335 8.08 4.97 13.76
N SER A 336 8.12 5.51 12.54
CA SER A 336 7.94 6.93 12.26
C SER A 336 6.56 7.41 12.70
N LEU A 337 5.51 6.70 12.29
CA LEU A 337 4.12 7.02 12.63
C LEU A 337 3.87 6.95 14.14
N ARG A 338 4.50 6.01 14.86
CA ARG A 338 4.40 5.96 16.33
C ARG A 338 4.90 7.23 17.01
N ASN A 339 5.97 7.85 16.50
CA ASN A 339 6.50 9.09 17.10
C ASN A 339 5.53 10.27 16.91
N GLN A 340 4.71 10.27 15.87
CA GLN A 340 3.70 11.30 15.62
C GLN A 340 2.46 11.16 16.50
N SER A 341 2.21 9.98 17.08
CA SER A 341 1.05 9.75 17.98
C SER A 341 1.25 10.26 19.42
N LEU A 342 2.41 10.80 19.75
CA LEU A 342 2.80 11.24 21.11
C LEU A 342 2.88 12.76 21.28
N GLU A 343 2.52 13.54 20.26
CA GLU A 343 2.33 15.01 20.31
C GLU A 343 0.85 15.35 20.11
#